data_AF-A0A7Y6XRU7-F1
#
_entry.id   AF-A0A7Y6XRU7-F1
#
_cell.length_a   1.000
_cell.length_b   1.000
_cell.length_c   1.000
_cell.angle_alpha   90.00
_cell.angle_beta   90.00
_cell.angle_gamma   90.00
#
_symmetry.space_group_name_H-M   'P 1'
#
loop_
_entity.id
_entity.type
_entity.pdbx_description
1 polymer ?
#
loop_
_entity_poly.entity_id
_entity_poly.type
_entity_poly.pdbx_seq_one_letter_code
_entity_poly.pdbx_strand_id
1 'polypeptide(L)'
;AIKNGVLQDASISFYGKSLVHSSPLTAIAFTKGWLGNAGQYIVSIGLLLFAFSTAISWSYYGDRAMTFLAGSGSVKYYRIVYVAGFFVAAIADTTIIWTVAAIAIALMTLPNLFGIFMLRKDMKNTISEYWGSFKEEYPDEKTPE
;
A
#
# COMPACT_ATOMS: atom_id res chain seq x y z
N ALA A 1 -8.79 11.62 32.45
CA ALA A 1 -8.43 12.38 31.24
C ALA A 1 -7.70 11.51 30.20
N ILE A 2 -6.53 10.95 30.49
CA ILE A 2 -5.81 10.04 29.57
C ILE A 2 -5.46 8.73 30.30
N LYS A 3 -5.69 7.59 29.65
CA LYS A 3 -5.29 6.27 30.17
C LYS A 3 -4.79 5.43 29.00
N ASN A 4 -3.58 4.84 29.13
CA ASN A 4 -2.88 4.11 28.07
C ASN A 4 -2.66 4.93 26.78
N GLY A 5 -2.39 6.24 26.89
CA GLY A 5 -2.12 7.10 25.74
C GLY A 5 -3.35 7.52 24.93
N VAL A 6 -4.54 7.03 25.29
CA VAL A 6 -5.80 7.41 24.66
C VAL A 6 -6.55 8.37 25.57
N LEU A 7 -7.04 9.46 24.97
CA LEU A 7 -7.96 10.41 25.58
C LEU A 7 -9.26 9.67 25.94
N GLN A 8 -9.55 9.62 27.23
CA GLN A 8 -10.74 8.93 27.77
C GLN A 8 -11.94 9.88 27.90
N ASP A 9 -11.71 11.17 27.70
CA ASP A 9 -12.70 12.22 27.91
C ASP A 9 -12.64 13.19 26.74
N ALA A 10 -13.66 13.13 25.88
CA ALA A 10 -13.78 13.95 24.69
C ALA A 10 -14.07 15.44 24.99
N SER A 11 -14.38 15.78 26.25
CA SER A 11 -14.57 17.18 26.66
C SER A 11 -13.26 17.94 26.85
N ILE A 12 -12.12 17.22 26.93
CA ILE A 12 -10.80 17.81 27.15
C ILE A 12 -10.11 18.03 25.80
N SER A 13 -10.00 19.30 25.41
CA SER A 13 -9.26 19.73 24.22
C SER A 13 -7.83 20.10 24.59
N PHE A 14 -6.85 19.47 23.95
CA PHE A 14 -5.44 19.81 24.10
C PHE A 14 -5.00 20.77 23.00
N TYR A 15 -4.43 21.91 23.39
CA TYR A 15 -3.84 22.89 22.48
C TYR A 15 -2.34 22.94 22.71
N GLY A 16 -1.56 22.82 21.64
CA GLY A 16 -0.11 22.88 21.65
C GLY A 16 0.42 23.48 20.35
N LYS A 17 1.65 23.98 20.35
CA LYS A 17 2.23 24.65 19.16
C LYS A 17 2.56 23.71 18.00
N SER A 18 2.49 22.38 18.20
CA SER A 18 2.88 21.42 17.16
C SER A 18 1.72 21.16 16.21
N LEU A 19 1.69 21.93 15.12
CA LEU A 19 0.85 21.70 13.94
C LEU A 19 1.47 20.63 13.01
N VAL A 20 2.60 20.03 13.38
CA VAL A 20 3.35 19.09 12.55
C VAL A 20 2.73 17.69 12.64
N HIS A 21 2.34 17.15 11.49
CA HIS A 21 1.70 15.84 11.34
C HIS A 21 2.29 15.09 10.14
N SER A 22 2.04 13.78 10.04
CA SER A 22 2.43 12.93 8.90
C SER A 22 3.95 12.95 8.61
N SER A 23 4.35 13.09 7.33
CA SER A 23 5.75 13.02 6.90
C SER A 23 6.69 14.04 7.61
N PRO A 24 6.32 15.33 7.74
CA PRO A 24 7.10 16.28 8.53
C PRO A 24 7.36 15.86 9.98
N LEU A 25 6.38 15.21 10.63
CA LEU A 25 6.54 14.76 12.02
C LEU A 25 7.60 13.66 12.13
N THR A 26 7.58 12.70 11.20
CA THR A 26 8.59 11.65 11.10
C THR A 26 9.98 12.24 10.81
N ALA A 27 10.08 13.20 9.89
CA ALA A 27 11.36 13.86 9.58
C ALA A 27 11.95 14.56 10.82
N ILE A 28 11.14 15.33 11.56
CA ILE A 28 11.57 15.98 12.80
C ILE A 28 11.96 14.95 13.86
N ALA A 29 11.17 13.89 14.04
CA ALA A 29 11.49 12.84 15.01
C ALA A 29 12.86 12.21 14.75
N PHE A 30 13.22 11.97 13.48
CA PHE A 30 14.52 11.44 13.09
C PHE A 30 15.68 12.42 13.36
N THR A 31 15.41 13.73 13.49
CA THR A 31 16.44 14.69 13.95
C THR A 31 16.77 14.56 15.43
N LYS A 32 15.88 13.94 16.22
CA LYS A 32 16.06 13.75 17.67
C LYS A 32 16.77 12.43 18.01
N GLY A 33 17.04 11.57 17.03
CA GLY A 33 17.79 10.34 17.21
C GLY A 33 19.30 10.53 17.06
N TRP A 34 20.05 9.41 17.05
CA TRP A 34 21.51 9.41 16.86
C TRP A 34 21.93 10.17 15.58
N LEU A 35 21.18 9.99 14.49
CA LEU A 35 21.46 10.59 13.18
C LEU A 35 21.47 12.13 13.17
N GLY A 36 20.96 12.78 14.22
CA GLY A 36 20.90 14.24 14.33
C GLY A 36 20.25 14.87 13.10
N ASN A 37 20.72 16.03 12.68
CA ASN A 37 20.15 16.76 11.54
C ASN A 37 20.24 16.01 10.20
N ALA A 38 21.04 14.94 10.08
CA ALA A 38 21.08 14.11 8.88
C ALA A 38 19.83 13.21 8.74
N GLY A 39 19.15 12.91 9.86
CA GLY A 39 17.98 12.03 9.89
C GLY A 39 16.82 12.49 8.99
N GLN A 40 16.57 13.80 8.92
CA GLN A 40 15.51 14.36 8.05
C GLN A 40 15.77 14.12 6.56
N TYR A 41 17.04 14.14 6.11
CA TYR A 41 17.41 13.92 4.72
C TYR A 41 17.25 12.44 4.34
N ILE A 42 17.65 11.54 5.24
CA ILE A 42 17.45 10.09 5.06
C ILE A 42 15.97 9.77 4.91
N VAL A 43 15.11 10.32 5.78
CA VAL A 43 13.66 10.14 5.70
C VAL A 43 13.11 10.69 4.38
N SER A 44 13.55 11.89 3.96
CA SER A 44 13.06 12.51 2.73
C SER A 44 13.44 11.74 1.47
N ILE A 45 14.69 11.28 1.37
CA ILE A 45 15.16 10.44 0.25
C ILE A 45 14.48 9.07 0.27
N GLY A 46 14.36 8.44 1.44
CA GLY A 46 13.65 7.17 1.59
C GLY A 46 12.18 7.27 1.18
N LEU A 47 11.49 8.34 1.60
CA LEU A 47 10.11 8.60 1.21
C LEU A 47 9.97 8.81 -0.30
N LEU A 48 10.90 9.53 -0.92
CA LEU A 48 10.93 9.72 -2.37
C LEU A 48 11.03 8.38 -3.11
N LEU A 49 12.01 7.54 -2.74
CA LEU A 49 12.22 6.23 -3.35
C LEU A 49 11.02 5.30 -3.14
N PHE A 50 10.43 5.32 -1.94
CA PHE A 50 9.24 4.54 -1.61
C PHE A 50 8.01 4.99 -2.39
N ALA A 51 7.81 6.30 -2.56
CA ALA A 51 6.72 6.84 -3.37
C ALA A 51 6.87 6.43 -4.84
N PHE A 52 8.09 6.49 -5.39
CA PHE A 52 8.35 6.03 -6.76
C PHE A 52 8.13 4.53 -6.96
N SER A 53 8.63 3.68 -6.06
CA SER A 53 8.44 2.22 -6.18
C SER A 53 6.97 1.83 -6.09
N THR A 54 6.22 2.51 -5.21
CA THR A 54 4.77 2.35 -5.10
C THR A 54 4.08 2.79 -6.38
N ALA A 55 4.41 3.97 -6.92
CA ALA A 55 3.86 4.48 -8.16
C ALA A 55 4.08 3.54 -9.35
N ILE A 56 5.25 2.91 -9.47
CA ILE A 56 5.55 1.95 -10.54
C ILE A 56 4.68 0.70 -10.39
N SER A 57 4.57 0.16 -9.16
CA SER A 57 3.78 -1.04 -8.87
C SER A 57 2.30 -0.82 -9.19
N TRP A 58 1.72 0.31 -8.77
CA TRP A 58 0.33 0.64 -9.08
C TRP A 58 0.08 0.91 -10.56
N SER A 59 1.04 1.48 -11.29
CA SER A 59 0.95 1.57 -12.75
C SER A 59 0.87 0.17 -13.38
N TYR A 60 1.71 -0.77 -12.94
CA TYR A 60 1.70 -2.13 -13.47
C TYR A 60 0.40 -2.88 -13.18
N TYR A 61 -0.14 -2.77 -11.95
CA TYR A 61 -1.43 -3.38 -11.63
C TYR A 61 -2.56 -2.82 -12.50
N GLY A 62 -2.58 -1.50 -12.71
CA GLY A 62 -3.54 -0.88 -13.61
C GLY A 62 -3.36 -1.30 -15.06
N ASP A 63 -2.13 -1.46 -15.55
CA ASP A 63 -1.86 -1.98 -16.89
C ASP A 63 -2.47 -3.37 -17.10
N ARG A 64 -2.33 -4.28 -16.10
CA ARG A 64 -2.93 -5.62 -16.14
C ARG A 64 -4.46 -5.55 -16.12
N ALA A 65 -5.03 -4.71 -15.25
CA ALA A 65 -6.48 -4.53 -15.17
C ALA A 65 -7.05 -3.97 -16.48
N MET A 66 -6.40 -2.96 -17.08
CA MET A 66 -6.81 -2.38 -18.36
C MET A 66 -6.66 -3.35 -19.52
N THR A 67 -5.61 -4.18 -19.51
CA THR A 67 -5.45 -5.25 -20.50
C THR A 67 -6.60 -6.25 -20.42
N PHE A 68 -7.04 -6.61 -19.21
CA PHE A 68 -8.19 -7.49 -19.00
C PHE A 68 -9.52 -6.85 -19.44
N LEU A 69 -9.74 -5.57 -19.14
CA LEU A 69 -11.00 -4.88 -19.41
C LEU A 69 -11.16 -4.42 -20.87
N ALA A 70 -10.09 -3.90 -21.48
CA ALA A 70 -10.14 -3.17 -22.76
C ALA A 70 -9.02 -3.57 -23.73
N GLY A 71 -8.27 -4.64 -23.43
CA GLY A 71 -7.20 -5.14 -24.27
C GLY A 71 -5.89 -4.35 -24.16
N SER A 72 -4.82 -4.88 -24.75
CA SER A 72 -3.45 -4.35 -24.64
C SER A 72 -3.27 -2.95 -25.22
N GLY A 73 -4.05 -2.59 -26.24
CA GLY A 73 -3.99 -1.27 -26.88
C GLY A 73 -4.44 -0.11 -25.98
N SER A 74 -5.22 -0.40 -24.93
CA SER A 74 -5.73 0.60 -23.98
C SER A 74 -4.67 1.07 -22.97
N VAL A 75 -3.64 0.26 -22.74
CA VAL A 75 -2.61 0.48 -21.70
C VAL A 75 -1.88 1.82 -21.88
N LYS A 76 -1.59 2.19 -23.14
CA LYS A 76 -0.91 3.46 -23.41
C LYS A 76 -1.72 4.67 -22.95
N TYR A 77 -3.04 4.64 -23.13
CA TYR A 77 -3.93 5.72 -22.73
C TYR A 77 -4.10 5.74 -21.21
N TYR A 78 -4.20 4.57 -20.58
CA TYR A 78 -4.21 4.45 -19.12
C TYR A 78 -2.96 5.08 -18.50
N ARG A 79 -1.75 4.79 -18.99
CA ARG A 79 -0.51 5.36 -18.45
C ARG A 79 -0.47 6.89 -18.56
N ILE A 80 -0.99 7.46 -19.66
CA ILE A 80 -1.10 8.92 -19.81
C ILE A 80 -2.01 9.49 -18.71
N VAL A 81 -3.19 8.90 -18.50
CA VAL A 81 -4.12 9.32 -17.45
C VAL A 81 -3.52 9.13 -16.06
N TYR A 82 -2.81 8.02 -15.82
CA TYR A 82 -2.15 7.72 -14.56
C TYR A 82 -1.11 8.78 -14.20
N VAL A 83 -0.25 9.16 -15.15
CA VAL A 83 0.75 10.23 -14.96
C VAL A 83 0.07 11.59 -14.78
N ALA A 84 -0.98 11.89 -15.55
CA ALA A 84 -1.77 13.12 -15.38
C ALA A 84 -2.39 13.20 -13.97
N GLY A 85 -2.78 12.06 -13.39
CA GLY A 85 -3.31 11.96 -12.04
C GLY A 85 -2.36 12.48 -10.95
N PHE A 86 -1.04 12.36 -11.12
CA PHE A 86 -0.07 12.92 -10.17
C PHE A 86 -0.12 14.44 -10.10
N PHE A 87 -0.36 15.12 -11.24
CA PHE A 87 -0.51 16.57 -11.27
C PHE A 87 -1.77 17.01 -10.53
N VAL A 88 -2.87 16.28 -10.72
CA VAL A 88 -4.12 16.54 -9.99
C VAL A 88 -3.92 16.28 -8.49
N ALA A 89 -3.25 15.20 -8.11
CA ALA A 89 -2.97 14.86 -6.73
C ALA A 89 -2.08 15.90 -6.02
N ALA A 90 -1.19 16.58 -6.76
CA ALA A 90 -0.33 17.62 -6.21
C ALA A 90 -1.08 18.90 -5.79
N ILE A 91 -2.28 19.13 -6.34
CA ILE A 91 -3.09 20.33 -6.07
C ILE A 91 -4.41 20.02 -5.33
N ALA A 92 -4.82 18.76 -5.30
CA ALA A 92 -6.04 18.33 -4.63
C ALA A 92 -5.85 18.19 -3.10
N ASP A 93 -6.95 18.31 -2.36
CA ASP A 93 -6.93 18.14 -0.91
C ASP A 93 -6.57 16.69 -0.53
N THR A 94 -5.66 16.56 0.43
CA THR A 94 -5.13 15.26 0.84
C THR A 94 -6.20 14.37 1.46
N THR A 95 -7.16 14.93 2.21
CA THR A 95 -8.28 14.17 2.80
C THR A 95 -9.17 13.58 1.71
N ILE A 96 -9.42 14.32 0.64
CA ILE A 96 -10.20 13.83 -0.51
C ILE A 96 -9.48 12.65 -1.17
N ILE A 97 -8.17 12.80 -1.43
CA ILE A 97 -7.35 11.74 -2.05
C ILE A 97 -7.40 10.46 -1.21
N TRP A 98 -7.18 10.55 0.10
CA TRP A 98 -7.22 9.39 1.00
C TRP A 98 -8.61 8.75 1.08
N THR A 99 -9.67 9.56 1.07
CA THR A 99 -11.05 9.06 1.10
C THR A 99 -11.38 8.26 -0.16
N VAL A 100 -11.04 8.80 -1.33
CA VAL A 100 -11.26 8.12 -2.62
C VAL A 100 -10.43 6.84 -2.70
N ALA A 101 -9.17 6.88 -2.26
CA ALA A 101 -8.30 5.71 -2.23
C ALA A 101 -8.87 4.60 -1.33
N ALA A 102 -9.36 4.94 -0.14
CA ALA A 102 -9.96 3.97 0.78
C ALA A 102 -11.20 3.30 0.20
N ILE A 103 -12.09 4.08 -0.44
CA ILE A 103 -13.28 3.54 -1.11
C ILE A 103 -12.89 2.61 -2.27
N ALA A 104 -11.94 3.04 -3.11
CA ALA A 104 -11.49 2.23 -4.25
C ALA A 104 -10.86 0.90 -3.80
N ILE A 105 -10.01 0.93 -2.77
CA ILE A 105 -9.40 -0.27 -2.19
C ILE A 105 -10.48 -1.19 -1.62
N ALA A 106 -11.45 -0.65 -0.86
CA ALA A 106 -12.54 -1.46 -0.32
C ALA A 106 -13.35 -2.15 -1.43
N LEU A 107 -13.70 -1.42 -2.49
CA LEU A 107 -14.42 -1.96 -3.65
C LEU A 107 -13.61 -3.03 -4.41
N MET A 108 -12.29 -2.91 -4.46
CA MET A 108 -11.41 -3.93 -5.07
C MET A 108 -11.23 -5.16 -4.17
N THR A 109 -11.11 -4.96 -2.86
CA THR A 109 -10.82 -6.02 -1.89
C THR A 109 -12.03 -6.93 -1.66
N LEU A 110 -13.23 -6.39 -1.56
CA LEU A 110 -14.45 -7.17 -1.30
C LEU A 110 -14.69 -8.33 -2.29
N PRO A 111 -14.73 -8.10 -3.63
CA PRO A 111 -14.94 -9.20 -4.58
C PRO A 111 -13.75 -10.16 -4.63
N ASN A 112 -12.51 -9.68 -4.44
CA ASN A 112 -11.32 -10.53 -4.39
C ASN A 112 -11.37 -11.51 -3.21
N LEU A 113 -11.68 -11.03 -2.00
CA LEU A 113 -11.78 -11.88 -0.81
C LEU A 113 -12.93 -12.90 -0.96
N PHE A 114 -14.06 -12.49 -1.54
CA PHE A 114 -15.16 -13.39 -1.84
C PHE A 114 -14.72 -14.50 -2.81
N GLY A 115 -14.03 -14.15 -3.90
CA GLY A 115 -13.51 -15.11 -4.88
C GLY A 115 -12.53 -16.10 -4.26
N ILE A 116 -11.56 -15.62 -3.47
CA ILE A 116 -10.60 -16.49 -2.77
C ILE A 116 -11.33 -17.44 -1.81
N PHE A 117 -12.35 -16.95 -1.08
CA PHE A 117 -13.12 -17.79 -0.17
C PHE A 117 -13.88 -18.91 -0.92
N MET A 118 -14.44 -18.61 -2.09
CA MET A 118 -15.12 -19.60 -2.93
C MET A 118 -14.12 -20.64 -3.48
N LEU A 119 -12.94 -20.20 -3.93
CA LEU A 119 -11.89 -21.04 -4.51
C LEU A 119 -11.02 -21.77 -3.48
N ARG A 120 -11.30 -21.64 -2.17
CA ARG A 120 -10.46 -22.24 -1.11
C ARG A 120 -10.26 -23.75 -1.23
N LYS A 121 -11.26 -24.47 -1.76
CA LYS A 121 -11.18 -25.93 -1.98
C LYS A 121 -10.22 -26.26 -3.12
N ASP A 122 -10.36 -25.54 -4.24
CA ASP A 122 -9.52 -25.72 -5.42
C ASP A 122 -8.06 -25.39 -5.10
N MET A 123 -7.83 -24.28 -4.40
CA MET A 123 -6.49 -23.91 -3.91
C MET A 123 -5.88 -25.02 -3.04
N LYS A 124 -6.65 -25.63 -2.12
CA LYS A 124 -6.16 -26.73 -1.28
C LYS A 124 -5.77 -27.95 -2.13
N ASN A 125 -6.58 -28.28 -3.13
CA ASN A 125 -6.29 -29.40 -4.03
C ASN A 125 -5.03 -29.14 -4.87
N THR A 126 -4.91 -27.96 -5.48
CA THR A 126 -3.74 -27.57 -6.28
C THR A 126 -2.45 -27.54 -5.44
N ILE A 127 -2.52 -27.08 -4.19
CA ILE A 127 -1.36 -27.12 -3.28
C ILE A 127 -0.96 -28.58 -3.00
N SER A 128 -1.92 -29.45 -2.70
CA SER A 128 -1.64 -30.88 -2.45
C SER A 128 -1.01 -31.56 -3.68
N GLU A 129 -1.48 -31.23 -4.87
CA GLU A 129 -0.95 -31.75 -6.13
C GLU A 129 0.47 -31.24 -6.38
N TYR A 130 0.70 -29.93 -6.21
CA TYR A 130 2.02 -29.32 -6.32
C TYR A 130 3.06 -30.02 -5.44
N TRP A 131 2.73 -30.29 -4.18
CA TRP A 131 3.65 -30.99 -3.27
C TRP A 131 3.88 -32.46 -3.63
N GLY A 132 2.87 -33.12 -4.22
CA GLY A 132 3.04 -34.45 -4.80
C GLY A 132 4.09 -34.45 -5.91
N SER A 133 3.91 -33.57 -6.91
CA SER A 133 4.86 -33.44 -8.02
C SER A 133 6.24 -32.95 -7.56
N PHE A 134 6.30 -32.03 -6.60
CA PHE A 134 7.55 -31.52 -6.07
C PHE A 134 8.39 -32.60 -5.38
N LYS A 135 7.76 -33.50 -4.60
CA LYS A 135 8.46 -34.61 -3.93
C LYS A 135 8.98 -35.66 -4.93
N GLU A 136 8.28 -35.83 -6.05
CA GLU A 136 8.73 -36.72 -7.13
C GLU A 136 9.95 -36.14 -7.85
N GLU A 137 9.96 -34.83 -8.09
CA GLU A 137 11.05 -34.14 -8.79
C GLU A 137 12.28 -33.89 -7.89
N TYR A 138 12.07 -33.64 -6.59
CA TYR A 138 13.11 -33.32 -5.62
C TYR A 138 13.02 -34.19 -4.34
N PRO A 139 13.35 -35.49 -4.44
CA PRO A 139 13.14 -36.45 -3.35
C PRO A 139 14.04 -36.21 -2.11
N ASP A 140 15.16 -35.52 -2.28
CA ASP A 140 16.13 -35.25 -1.19
C ASP A 140 15.88 -33.92 -0.46
N GLU A 141 14.96 -33.08 -0.97
CA GLU A 141 14.63 -31.79 -0.37
C GLU A 141 13.57 -31.93 0.73
N LYS A 142 13.82 -31.31 1.89
CA LYS A 142 12.88 -31.36 3.02
C LYS A 142 11.71 -30.41 2.79
N THR A 143 10.50 -30.96 2.72
CA THR A 143 9.28 -30.15 2.58
C THR A 143 8.81 -29.60 3.94
N PRO A 144 8.23 -28.38 3.99
CA PRO A 144 7.68 -27.78 5.22
C PRO A 144 6.38 -28.41 5.72
N GLU A 145 5.76 -29.29 4.92
CA GLU A 145 4.59 -30.11 5.31
C GLU A 145 5.01 -31.33 6.12
#